data_AF-A0A922XYE7-F1
#
_entry.id   AF-A0A922XYE7-F1
#
_cell.length_a   1.000
_cell.length_b   1.000
_cell.length_c   1.000
_cell.angle_alpha   90.00
_cell.angle_beta   90.00
_cell.angle_gamma   90.00
#
_symmetry.space_group_name_H-M   'P 1'
#
loop_
_entity.id
_entity.type
_entity.pdbx_description
1 polymer ?
#
loop_
_entity_poly.entity_id
_entity_poly.type
_entity_poly.pdbx_seq_one_letter_code
_entity_poly.pdbx_strand_id
1 'polypeptide(L)'
;MAREVTVHAVYLQDSTMIHAFNLRQGGADLLPTGHTGIPKGYSPQKIIDKILAAANGGRIKILRLLAHGDAGEFDFPGIEDRSSVSSKYTQLRKAFAPMARIEIHGCGCASEKKLDRDIGKYSGDPKGRGLRFLWAVAQTFNVPVTGAVDSQGNWDGWGYSGVTVTISPAGKFYAEKPGQRWWDPSSADAEAKAEFYRIKKQYIDRKLYVEARIALRVLMANYPTSEAAGWAAQLVPLGAMEKPDRGLQKEWSDN
;
A
#
# COMPACT_ATOMS: atom_id res chain seq x y z
N MET A 1 20.04 22.09 4.74
CA MET A 1 19.05 21.18 5.35
C MET A 1 19.55 19.76 5.20
N ALA A 2 19.36 18.90 6.20
CA ALA A 2 19.74 17.48 6.07
C ALA A 2 18.91 16.82 4.95
N ARG A 3 19.55 15.96 4.16
CA ARG A 3 18.90 15.22 3.06
C ARG A 3 17.78 14.34 3.59
N GLU A 4 16.61 14.39 2.98
CA GLU A 4 15.49 13.49 3.29
C GLU A 4 15.63 12.19 2.49
N VAL A 5 15.27 11.07 3.13
CA VAL A 5 15.43 9.73 2.56
C VAL A 5 14.21 8.84 2.86
N THR A 6 14.04 7.84 2.02
CA THR A 6 13.19 6.68 2.30
C THR A 6 14.05 5.53 2.80
N VAL A 7 13.58 4.77 3.78
CA VAL A 7 14.22 3.53 4.23
C VAL A 7 13.25 2.37 4.09
N HIS A 8 13.68 1.32 3.41
CA HIS A 8 12.97 0.04 3.32
C HIS A 8 13.63 -0.96 4.26
N ALA A 9 12.90 -1.40 5.28
CA ALA A 9 13.34 -2.44 6.19
C ALA A 9 12.48 -3.70 6.00
N VAL A 10 13.10 -4.77 5.50
CA VAL A 10 12.40 -6.02 5.14
C VAL A 10 12.81 -7.11 6.12
N TYR A 11 11.84 -7.74 6.77
CA TYR A 11 12.08 -8.88 7.63
C TYR A 11 12.29 -10.15 6.83
N LEU A 12 13.50 -10.71 6.88
CA LEU A 12 13.94 -11.86 6.08
C LEU A 12 13.50 -13.18 6.71
N GLN A 13 12.20 -13.33 6.92
CA GLN A 13 11.58 -14.49 7.57
C GLN A 13 11.59 -15.74 6.67
N ASP A 14 11.36 -15.55 5.37
CA ASP A 14 11.24 -16.62 4.38
C ASP A 14 11.72 -16.19 2.99
N SER A 15 11.64 -17.11 2.03
CA SER A 15 12.09 -16.88 0.66
C SER A 15 11.34 -15.78 -0.07
N THR A 16 10.07 -15.54 0.26
CA THR A 16 9.27 -14.46 -0.36
C THR A 16 9.79 -13.10 0.08
N MET A 17 10.04 -12.93 1.38
CA MET A 17 10.59 -11.68 1.90
C MET A 17 12.03 -11.44 1.44
N ILE A 18 12.84 -12.50 1.36
CA ILE A 18 14.19 -12.43 0.80
C ILE A 18 14.15 -12.02 -0.68
N HIS A 19 13.22 -12.58 -1.45
CA HIS A 19 13.02 -12.21 -2.85
C HIS A 19 12.67 -10.73 -2.96
N ALA A 20 11.65 -10.26 -2.23
CA ALA A 20 11.23 -8.86 -2.22
C ALA A 20 12.38 -7.90 -1.84
N PHE A 21 13.19 -8.26 -0.85
CA PHE A 21 14.37 -7.50 -0.47
C PHE A 21 15.40 -7.40 -1.62
N ASN A 22 15.64 -8.50 -2.34
CA ASN A 22 16.62 -8.55 -3.43
C ASN A 22 16.21 -7.74 -4.67
N LEU A 23 14.91 -7.50 -4.87
CA LEU A 23 14.43 -6.64 -5.96
C LEU A 23 14.88 -5.17 -5.80
N ARG A 24 15.29 -4.76 -4.58
CA ARG A 24 15.79 -3.40 -4.27
C ARG A 24 14.91 -2.28 -4.82
N GLN A 25 13.60 -2.49 -4.77
CA GLN A 25 12.65 -1.60 -5.40
C GLN A 25 12.71 -0.20 -4.81
N GLY A 26 12.58 0.79 -5.68
CA GLY A 26 12.33 2.18 -5.30
C GLY A 26 10.93 2.35 -4.71
N GLY A 27 10.50 3.59 -4.57
CA GLY A 27 9.11 3.92 -4.22
C GLY A 27 8.61 5.08 -5.05
N ALA A 28 7.29 5.27 -5.06
CA ALA A 28 6.64 6.32 -5.85
C ALA A 28 7.05 7.75 -5.44
N ASP A 29 7.63 7.94 -4.25
CA ASP A 29 7.97 9.27 -3.70
C ASP A 29 9.23 9.91 -4.29
N LEU A 30 9.95 9.24 -5.20
CA LEU A 30 11.18 9.72 -5.86
C LEU A 30 12.28 10.21 -4.88
N LEU A 31 12.24 9.75 -3.63
CA LEU A 31 13.26 10.03 -2.64
C LEU A 31 14.42 9.04 -2.77
N PRO A 32 15.65 9.45 -2.40
CA PRO A 32 16.75 8.53 -2.22
C PRO A 32 16.40 7.43 -1.22
N THR A 33 16.60 6.17 -1.61
CA THR A 33 16.15 5.01 -0.84
C THR A 33 17.34 4.21 -0.32
N GLY A 34 17.36 3.97 1.00
CA GLY A 34 18.20 2.96 1.63
C GLY A 34 17.42 1.66 1.87
N HIS A 35 18.08 0.51 1.67
CA HIS A 35 17.48 -0.81 1.91
C HIS A 35 18.23 -1.55 3.00
N THR A 36 17.50 -2.19 3.90
CA THR A 36 18.08 -3.10 4.89
C THR A 36 17.23 -4.36 5.06
N GLY A 37 17.90 -5.51 5.06
CA GLY A 37 17.31 -6.78 5.45
C GLY A 37 17.47 -6.99 6.95
N ILE A 38 16.43 -7.49 7.60
CA ILE A 38 16.38 -7.80 9.03
C ILE A 38 16.30 -9.32 9.20
N PRO A 39 17.39 -10.01 9.57
CA PRO A 39 17.36 -11.44 9.82
C PRO A 39 16.56 -11.83 11.06
N LYS A 40 16.07 -13.07 11.08
CA LYS A 40 15.45 -13.68 12.26
C LYS A 40 16.39 -13.59 13.49
N GLY A 41 15.80 -13.26 14.64
CA GLY A 41 16.53 -13.16 15.92
C GLY A 41 17.27 -11.84 16.15
N TYR A 42 17.16 -10.86 15.25
CA TYR A 42 17.67 -9.52 15.51
C TYR A 42 16.90 -8.86 16.66
N SER A 43 17.66 -8.30 17.61
CA SER A 43 17.06 -7.50 18.69
C SER A 43 16.60 -6.14 18.15
N PRO A 44 15.60 -5.49 18.79
CA PRO A 44 15.15 -4.16 18.37
C PRO A 44 16.28 -3.13 18.25
N GLN A 45 17.31 -3.21 19.10
CA GLN A 45 18.48 -2.32 18.98
C GLN A 45 19.23 -2.51 17.67
N LYS A 46 19.55 -3.77 17.30
CA LYS A 46 20.26 -4.05 16.04
C LYS A 46 19.45 -3.60 14.83
N ILE A 47 18.12 -3.68 14.91
CA ILE A 47 17.21 -3.23 13.86
C ILE A 47 17.26 -1.71 13.71
N ILE A 48 17.21 -0.98 14.83
CA ILE A 48 17.37 0.48 14.84
C ILE A 48 18.71 0.87 14.19
N ASP A 49 19.80 0.22 14.58
CA ASP A 49 21.13 0.50 14.05
C ASP A 49 21.18 0.26 12.52
N LYS A 50 20.54 -0.80 12.03
CA LYS A 50 20.41 -1.11 10.60
C LYS A 50 19.59 -0.07 9.83
N ILE A 51 18.46 0.38 10.39
CA ILE A 51 17.61 1.43 9.79
C ILE A 51 18.40 2.75 9.70
N LEU A 52 19.11 3.13 10.77
CA LEU A 52 19.92 4.35 10.79
C LEU A 52 21.09 4.27 9.81
N ALA A 53 21.75 3.11 9.70
CA ALA A 53 22.80 2.89 8.71
C ALA A 53 22.26 3.01 7.27
N ALA A 54 21.08 2.44 6.99
CA ALA A 54 20.43 2.56 5.68
C ALA A 54 20.02 4.00 5.36
N ALA A 55 19.68 4.81 6.36
CA ALA A 55 19.41 6.24 6.16
C ALA A 55 20.67 7.05 5.79
N ASN A 56 21.88 6.52 6.05
CA ASN A 56 23.17 7.12 5.70
C ASN A 56 23.29 8.61 6.11
N GLY A 57 22.93 8.91 7.35
CA GLY A 57 22.94 10.27 7.90
C GLY A 57 21.80 11.19 7.42
N GLY A 58 20.93 10.70 6.52
CA GLY A 58 19.71 11.38 6.09
C GLY A 58 18.62 11.35 7.16
N ARG A 59 17.67 12.29 7.03
CA ARG A 59 16.44 12.33 7.85
C ARG A 59 15.38 11.46 7.19
N ILE A 60 14.82 10.52 7.94
CA ILE A 60 13.87 9.55 7.41
C ILE A 60 12.53 10.25 7.15
N LYS A 61 12.14 10.39 5.89
CA LYS A 61 10.83 10.92 5.50
C LYS A 61 9.80 9.81 5.43
N ILE A 62 10.21 8.63 5.00
CA ILE A 62 9.35 7.45 4.88
C ILE A 62 10.13 6.25 5.40
N LEU A 63 9.54 5.51 6.32
CA LEU A 63 10.03 4.19 6.73
C LEU A 63 9.01 3.14 6.30
N ARG A 64 9.38 2.30 5.35
CA ARG A 64 8.58 1.14 4.94
C ARG A 64 9.05 -0.09 5.68
N LEU A 65 8.15 -0.72 6.40
CA LEU A 65 8.40 -1.97 7.11
C LEU A 65 7.68 -3.09 6.37
N LEU A 66 8.39 -4.12 5.96
CA LEU A 66 7.84 -5.28 5.25
C LEU A 66 8.02 -6.55 6.08
N ALA A 67 6.92 -7.22 6.38
CA ALA A 67 6.85 -8.54 7.01
C ALA A 67 5.47 -9.14 6.77
N HIS A 68 5.25 -10.39 7.17
CA HIS A 68 3.88 -10.92 7.21
C HIS A 68 3.02 -10.17 8.21
N GLY A 69 1.72 -10.23 8.01
CA GLY A 69 0.76 -9.65 8.94
C GLY A 69 -0.57 -10.35 8.84
N ASP A 70 -1.38 -10.16 9.88
CA ASP A 70 -2.80 -10.50 9.87
C ASP A 70 -3.50 -9.78 11.02
N ALA A 71 -4.61 -9.11 10.75
CA ALA A 71 -5.52 -8.57 11.77
C ALA A 71 -4.85 -7.87 12.98
N GLY A 72 -4.01 -6.85 12.76
CA GLY A 72 -3.31 -6.18 13.86
C GLY A 72 -2.16 -6.97 14.48
N GLU A 73 -1.71 -8.02 13.80
CA GLU A 73 -0.41 -8.65 13.98
C GLU A 73 0.48 -8.29 12.77
N PHE A 74 1.78 -8.20 13.01
CA PHE A 74 2.80 -7.89 12.01
C PHE A 74 4.12 -8.53 12.42
N ASP A 75 4.57 -9.56 11.73
CA ASP A 75 5.68 -10.45 12.11
C ASP A 75 7.08 -9.80 12.10
N PHE A 76 7.18 -8.48 12.30
CA PHE A 76 8.42 -7.75 12.36
C PHE A 76 8.97 -7.70 13.80
N PRO A 77 10.24 -8.04 14.05
CA PRO A 77 10.73 -8.21 15.41
C PRO A 77 10.59 -6.96 16.30
N GLY A 78 9.94 -7.12 17.46
CA GLY A 78 9.61 -6.06 18.39
C GLY A 78 8.47 -5.14 17.95
N ILE A 79 7.67 -5.54 16.96
CA ILE A 79 6.47 -4.84 16.46
C ILE A 79 5.38 -5.88 16.12
N GLU A 80 5.32 -6.99 16.86
CA GLU A 80 4.50 -8.16 16.51
C GLU A 80 2.99 -7.90 16.64
N ASP A 81 2.60 -7.13 17.65
CA ASP A 81 1.23 -6.76 17.96
C ASP A 81 1.23 -5.52 18.88
N ARG A 82 0.04 -5.05 19.25
CA ARG A 82 -0.14 -3.86 20.10
C ARG A 82 0.70 -3.90 21.39
N SER A 83 0.79 -5.06 22.04
CA SER A 83 1.42 -5.24 23.35
C SER A 83 2.92 -5.51 23.29
N SER A 84 3.43 -5.93 22.13
CA SER A 84 4.83 -6.29 21.91
C SER A 84 5.66 -5.20 21.22
N VAL A 85 5.05 -4.07 20.81
CA VAL A 85 5.78 -2.92 20.26
C VAL A 85 6.85 -2.43 21.24
N SER A 86 8.12 -2.68 20.90
CA SER A 86 9.25 -2.41 21.77
C SER A 86 9.48 -0.91 21.95
N SER A 87 9.56 -0.47 23.20
CA SER A 87 9.88 0.92 23.55
C SER A 87 11.26 1.37 23.04
N LYS A 88 12.16 0.45 22.66
CA LYS A 88 13.45 0.79 22.06
C LYS A 88 13.29 1.58 20.77
N TYR A 89 12.25 1.33 19.98
CA TYR A 89 12.00 2.04 18.72
C TYR A 89 11.75 3.55 18.91
N THR A 90 11.48 4.02 20.13
CA THR A 90 11.43 5.46 20.45
C THR A 90 12.73 6.21 20.11
N GLN A 91 13.88 5.51 20.04
CA GLN A 91 15.16 6.09 19.62
C GLN A 91 15.12 6.63 18.18
N LEU A 92 14.29 6.06 17.30
CA LEU A 92 14.15 6.51 15.90
C LEU A 92 13.38 7.83 15.78
N ARG A 93 12.68 8.30 16.82
CA ARG A 93 11.92 9.57 16.79
C ARG A 93 12.76 10.75 16.31
N LYS A 94 14.03 10.79 16.72
CA LYS A 94 14.98 11.86 16.34
C LYS A 94 15.56 11.69 14.93
N ALA A 95 15.34 10.56 14.26
CA ALA A 95 15.80 10.33 12.89
C ALA A 95 14.78 10.81 11.85
N PHE A 96 13.50 10.88 12.20
CA PHE A 96 12.44 11.25 11.28
C PHE A 96 12.43 12.73 10.90
N ALA A 97 12.27 13.04 9.62
CA ALA A 97 12.04 14.38 9.08
C ALA A 97 10.67 14.95 9.52
N PRO A 98 10.46 16.28 9.41
CA PRO A 98 9.11 16.85 9.55
C PRO A 98 8.13 16.19 8.58
N MET A 99 6.90 15.95 9.05
CA MET A 99 5.84 15.24 8.28
C MET A 99 6.32 13.90 7.70
N ALA A 100 7.16 13.17 8.43
CA ALA A 100 7.50 11.80 8.09
C ALA A 100 6.33 10.85 8.37
N ARG A 101 6.38 9.66 7.77
CA ARG A 101 5.38 8.59 7.99
C ARG A 101 6.03 7.21 8.00
N ILE A 102 5.30 6.26 8.57
CA ILE A 102 5.60 4.83 8.45
C ILE A 102 4.52 4.18 7.60
N GLU A 103 4.96 3.28 6.73
CA GLU A 103 4.09 2.41 5.94
C GLU A 103 4.37 0.97 6.34
N ILE A 104 3.38 0.31 6.93
CA ILE A 104 3.43 -1.11 7.24
C ILE A 104 2.92 -1.87 6.03
N HIS A 105 3.81 -2.65 5.45
CA HIS A 105 3.58 -3.55 4.35
C HIS A 105 3.51 -4.96 4.91
N GLY A 106 2.35 -5.29 5.45
CA GLY A 106 1.98 -6.61 5.93
C GLY A 106 0.49 -6.78 5.71
N CYS A 107 0.09 -7.97 5.28
CA CYS A 107 -1.30 -8.25 4.95
C CYS A 107 -2.19 -8.02 6.18
N GLY A 108 -3.31 -7.33 6.01
CA GLY A 108 -4.35 -7.22 7.04
C GLY A 108 -3.97 -6.53 8.35
N CYS A 109 -2.83 -5.85 8.45
CA CYS A 109 -2.39 -5.24 9.71
C CYS A 109 -3.38 -4.20 10.26
N ALA A 110 -4.19 -3.56 9.39
CA ALA A 110 -5.27 -2.66 9.79
C ALA A 110 -6.63 -3.37 9.97
N SER A 111 -6.74 -4.64 9.61
CA SER A 111 -7.98 -5.41 9.69
C SER A 111 -8.42 -5.66 11.14
N GLU A 112 -9.73 -5.67 11.33
CA GLU A 112 -10.38 -6.06 12.59
C GLU A 112 -10.47 -7.58 12.75
N LYS A 113 -10.37 -8.32 11.64
CA LYS A 113 -10.57 -9.77 11.56
C LYS A 113 -9.44 -10.41 10.75
N LYS A 114 -9.19 -11.69 11.00
CA LYS A 114 -8.27 -12.47 10.17
C LYS A 114 -8.68 -12.39 8.71
N LEU A 115 -7.71 -12.32 7.82
CA LEU A 115 -7.96 -12.32 6.39
C LEU A 115 -8.68 -13.61 5.97
N ASP A 116 -9.64 -13.45 5.06
CA ASP A 116 -10.25 -14.55 4.33
C ASP A 116 -9.95 -14.35 2.85
N ARG A 117 -9.10 -15.21 2.28
CA ARG A 117 -8.62 -15.11 0.89
C ARG A 117 -8.12 -13.70 0.55
N ASP A 118 -7.20 -13.18 1.37
CA ASP A 118 -6.59 -11.85 1.22
C ASP A 118 -7.51 -10.66 1.48
N ILE A 119 -8.77 -10.88 1.90
CA ILE A 119 -9.73 -9.82 2.19
C ILE A 119 -9.89 -9.66 3.69
N GLY A 120 -9.74 -8.43 4.17
CA GLY A 120 -9.93 -8.08 5.57
C GLY A 120 -11.30 -7.49 5.86
N LYS A 121 -11.47 -7.03 7.09
CA LYS A 121 -12.67 -6.32 7.52
C LYS A 121 -12.29 -5.07 8.27
N TYR A 122 -12.94 -3.97 7.93
CA TYR A 122 -12.81 -2.71 8.61
C TYR A 122 -14.17 -2.04 8.71
N SER A 123 -14.63 -1.79 9.93
CA SER A 123 -15.90 -1.10 10.21
C SER A 123 -15.67 0.33 10.68
N GLY A 124 -14.42 0.73 10.94
CA GLY A 124 -14.09 2.02 11.54
C GLY A 124 -14.14 2.00 13.07
N ASP A 125 -14.20 0.82 13.70
CA ASP A 125 -14.22 0.71 15.16
C ASP A 125 -12.91 1.25 15.76
N PRO A 126 -12.94 2.33 16.58
CA PRO A 126 -11.75 2.85 17.25
C PRO A 126 -11.08 1.82 18.18
N LYS A 127 -11.79 0.76 18.57
CA LYS A 127 -11.30 -0.33 19.41
C LYS A 127 -10.89 -1.57 18.60
N GLY A 128 -11.01 -1.53 17.28
CA GLY A 128 -10.60 -2.60 16.38
C GLY A 128 -9.13 -2.98 16.56
N ARG A 129 -8.83 -4.27 16.46
CA ARG A 129 -7.48 -4.79 16.76
C ARG A 129 -6.40 -4.19 15.84
N GLY A 130 -6.66 -4.10 14.54
CA GLY A 130 -5.75 -3.48 13.58
C GLY A 130 -5.46 -2.02 13.90
N LEU A 131 -6.50 -1.22 14.15
CA LEU A 131 -6.32 0.18 14.51
C LEU A 131 -5.54 0.37 15.83
N ARG A 132 -5.83 -0.46 16.85
CA ARG A 132 -5.10 -0.42 18.12
C ARG A 132 -3.63 -0.81 17.97
N PHE A 133 -3.32 -1.72 17.07
CA PHE A 133 -1.95 -2.07 16.71
C PHE A 133 -1.25 -0.90 16.03
N LEU A 134 -1.82 -0.36 14.95
CA LEU A 134 -1.25 0.79 14.22
C LEU A 134 -1.03 1.99 15.16
N TRP A 135 -1.94 2.23 16.10
CA TRP A 135 -1.80 3.29 17.08
C TRP A 135 -0.60 3.07 18.02
N ALA A 136 -0.38 1.84 18.48
CA ALA A 136 0.78 1.52 19.34
C ALA A 136 2.12 1.76 18.60
N VAL A 137 2.17 1.44 17.30
CA VAL A 137 3.31 1.78 16.44
C VAL A 137 3.44 3.30 16.30
N ALA A 138 2.36 4.01 15.97
CA ALA A 138 2.37 5.46 15.78
C ALA A 138 2.83 6.20 17.03
N GLN A 139 2.39 5.76 18.21
CA GLN A 139 2.84 6.32 19.49
C GLN A 139 4.32 6.04 19.75
N THR A 140 4.79 4.81 19.49
CA THR A 140 6.19 4.45 19.71
C THR A 140 7.13 5.27 18.83
N PHE A 141 6.83 5.40 17.54
CA PHE A 141 7.69 6.12 16.59
C PHE A 141 7.39 7.63 16.50
N ASN A 142 6.27 8.08 17.07
CA ASN A 142 5.79 9.46 17.04
C ASN A 142 5.64 10.04 15.63
N VAL A 143 5.14 9.23 14.69
CA VAL A 143 4.80 9.61 13.32
C VAL A 143 3.51 8.89 12.89
N PRO A 144 2.75 9.40 11.91
CA PRO A 144 1.61 8.67 11.34
C PRO A 144 2.04 7.32 10.77
N VAL A 145 1.17 6.31 10.96
CA VAL A 145 1.38 4.93 10.48
C VAL A 145 0.22 4.54 9.59
N THR A 146 0.53 3.96 8.45
CA THR A 146 -0.43 3.40 7.49
C THR A 146 -0.30 1.89 7.43
N GLY A 147 -1.43 1.17 7.33
CA GLY A 147 -1.45 -0.28 7.10
C GLY A 147 -2.64 -0.72 6.26
N ALA A 148 -2.55 -1.91 5.66
CA ALA A 148 -3.57 -2.50 4.80
C ALA A 148 -4.72 -3.11 5.61
N VAL A 149 -5.96 -2.93 5.17
CA VAL A 149 -7.10 -3.72 5.66
C VAL A 149 -7.11 -5.09 4.99
N ASP A 150 -6.90 -5.14 3.68
CA ASP A 150 -6.79 -6.37 2.90
C ASP A 150 -5.33 -6.84 2.85
N SER A 151 -4.95 -7.63 1.85
CA SER A 151 -3.54 -7.95 1.63
C SER A 151 -2.70 -6.74 1.24
N GLN A 152 -1.37 -6.89 1.40
CA GLN A 152 -0.45 -6.03 0.67
C GLN A 152 -0.72 -6.19 -0.84
N GLY A 153 -0.66 -5.06 -1.57
CA GLY A 153 -0.92 -5.03 -3.00
C GLY A 153 0.25 -5.60 -3.80
N ASN A 154 0.41 -5.14 -5.04
CA ASN A 154 1.48 -5.60 -5.90
C ASN A 154 2.83 -5.44 -5.20
N TRP A 155 3.54 -6.56 -5.01
CA TRP A 155 4.84 -6.59 -4.32
C TRP A 155 5.84 -5.66 -5.01
N ASP A 156 5.64 -5.40 -6.30
CA ASP A 156 6.54 -4.64 -7.17
C ASP A 156 6.51 -3.10 -7.08
N GLY A 157 5.84 -2.54 -6.06
CA GLY A 157 5.73 -1.08 -5.95
C GLY A 157 5.44 -0.53 -4.57
N TRP A 158 5.52 -1.35 -3.52
CA TRP A 158 5.07 -0.95 -2.17
C TRP A 158 3.62 -0.44 -2.18
N GLY A 159 2.76 -1.11 -2.96
CA GLY A 159 1.34 -0.78 -3.06
C GLY A 159 0.48 -1.55 -2.06
N TYR A 160 -0.74 -1.07 -1.86
CA TYR A 160 -1.74 -1.69 -1.00
C TYR A 160 -2.92 -2.22 -1.80
N SER A 161 -3.35 -3.45 -1.54
CA SER A 161 -4.64 -3.93 -2.04
C SER A 161 -5.74 -3.28 -1.21
N GLY A 162 -6.77 -2.75 -1.89
CA GLY A 162 -7.95 -2.23 -1.23
C GLY A 162 -7.69 -1.10 -0.22
N VAL A 163 -8.49 -1.09 0.83
CA VAL A 163 -8.52 0.02 1.81
C VAL A 163 -7.28 -0.01 2.70
N THR A 164 -6.73 1.16 2.97
CA THR A 164 -5.72 1.37 4.01
C THR A 164 -6.27 2.23 5.13
N VAL A 165 -5.67 2.10 6.32
CA VAL A 165 -5.96 2.95 7.46
C VAL A 165 -4.69 3.66 7.89
N THR A 166 -4.80 4.98 8.05
CA THR A 166 -3.72 5.83 8.56
C THR A 166 -4.12 6.37 9.92
N ILE A 167 -3.25 6.20 10.92
CA ILE A 167 -3.46 6.73 12.28
C ILE A 167 -2.28 7.59 12.72
N SER A 168 -2.60 8.75 13.31
CA SER A 168 -1.63 9.64 13.93
C SER A 168 -1.26 9.19 15.35
N PRO A 169 -0.13 9.64 15.91
CA PRO A 169 0.24 9.36 17.30
C PRO A 169 -0.82 9.84 18.31
N ALA A 170 -1.56 10.90 17.96
CA ALA A 170 -2.66 11.46 18.75
C ALA A 170 -3.96 10.62 18.68
N GLY A 171 -3.98 9.54 17.90
CA GLY A 171 -5.13 8.64 17.78
C GLY A 171 -6.20 9.06 16.76
N LYS A 172 -6.04 10.20 16.07
CA LYS A 172 -6.88 10.54 14.91
C LYS A 172 -6.53 9.62 13.75
N PHE A 173 -7.54 9.05 13.09
CA PHE A 173 -7.37 8.13 11.98
C PHE A 173 -8.35 8.42 10.84
N TYR A 174 -8.01 7.93 9.66
CA TYR A 174 -8.86 7.95 8.48
C TYR A 174 -8.54 6.73 7.60
N ALA A 175 -9.47 6.38 6.73
CA ALA A 175 -9.31 5.29 5.77
C ALA A 175 -9.31 5.84 4.34
N GLU A 176 -8.48 5.24 3.48
CA GLU A 176 -8.33 5.63 2.09
C GLU A 176 -8.55 4.42 1.19
N LYS A 177 -9.35 4.59 0.14
CA LYS A 177 -9.47 3.62 -0.95
C LYS A 177 -8.32 3.79 -1.96
N PRO A 178 -8.03 2.77 -2.79
CA PRO A 178 -7.14 2.95 -3.92
C PRO A 178 -7.64 4.11 -4.80
N GLY A 179 -6.72 4.93 -5.32
CA GLY A 179 -7.02 6.17 -6.04
C GLY A 179 -7.15 7.42 -5.18
N GLN A 180 -7.40 7.31 -3.87
CA GLN A 180 -7.38 8.46 -2.95
C GLN A 180 -5.97 8.77 -2.42
N ARG A 181 -5.07 7.78 -2.49
CA ARG A 181 -3.69 7.86 -2.03
C ARG A 181 -2.79 8.41 -3.14
N TRP A 182 -2.39 9.68 -3.05
CA TRP A 182 -1.47 10.29 -4.03
C TRP A 182 -0.07 9.63 -4.06
N TRP A 183 0.32 8.97 -2.97
CA TRP A 183 1.63 8.33 -2.78
C TRP A 183 1.64 6.83 -3.11
N ASP A 184 0.48 6.26 -3.50
CA ASP A 184 0.34 4.86 -3.95
C ASP A 184 -0.49 4.82 -5.27
N PRO A 185 0.03 5.41 -6.37
CA PRO A 185 -0.67 5.44 -7.65
C PRO A 185 -0.80 4.05 -8.28
N SER A 186 0.15 3.14 -8.00
CA SER A 186 0.16 1.77 -8.54
C SER A 186 -1.07 0.96 -8.13
N SER A 187 -1.57 1.14 -6.91
CA SER A 187 -2.76 0.43 -6.46
C SER A 187 -4.03 0.97 -7.10
N ALA A 188 -4.08 2.28 -7.36
CA ALA A 188 -5.15 2.89 -8.13
C ALA A 188 -5.20 2.33 -9.56
N ASP A 189 -4.05 2.21 -10.22
CA ASP A 189 -3.96 1.64 -11.57
C ASP A 189 -4.34 0.17 -11.61
N ALA A 190 -3.86 -0.64 -10.67
CA ALA A 190 -4.17 -2.06 -10.61
C ALA A 190 -5.69 -2.30 -10.41
N GLU A 191 -6.32 -1.57 -9.48
CA GLU A 191 -7.75 -1.70 -9.24
C GLU A 191 -8.57 -1.16 -10.43
N ALA A 192 -8.17 -0.04 -11.02
CA ALA A 192 -8.82 0.51 -12.21
C ALA A 192 -8.77 -0.48 -13.39
N LYS A 193 -7.63 -1.16 -13.60
CA LYS A 193 -7.49 -2.21 -14.63
C LYS A 193 -8.40 -3.40 -14.34
N ALA A 194 -8.41 -3.91 -13.11
CA ALA A 194 -9.28 -5.03 -12.73
C ALA A 194 -10.77 -4.70 -12.94
N GLU A 195 -11.18 -3.50 -12.55
CA GLU A 195 -12.55 -3.01 -12.73
C GLU A 195 -12.89 -2.84 -14.21
N PHE A 196 -11.98 -2.31 -15.02
CA PHE A 196 -12.17 -2.22 -16.46
C PHE A 196 -12.40 -3.60 -17.10
N TYR A 197 -11.59 -4.60 -16.77
CA TYR A 197 -11.75 -5.95 -17.30
C TYR A 197 -13.05 -6.62 -16.81
N ARG A 198 -13.48 -6.35 -15.58
CA ARG A 198 -14.78 -6.79 -15.07
C ARG A 198 -15.92 -6.18 -15.88
N ILE A 199 -15.89 -4.86 -16.12
CA ILE A 199 -16.88 -4.14 -16.94
C ILE A 199 -16.90 -4.72 -18.36
N LYS A 200 -15.73 -4.95 -18.95
CA LYS A 200 -15.61 -5.55 -20.28
C LYS A 200 -16.33 -6.90 -20.33
N LYS A 201 -15.99 -7.82 -19.42
CA LYS A 201 -16.57 -9.17 -19.38
C LYS A 201 -18.07 -9.17 -19.07
N GLN A 202 -18.51 -8.32 -18.14
CA GLN A 202 -19.89 -8.32 -17.66
C GLN A 202 -20.86 -7.59 -18.58
N TYR A 203 -20.40 -6.55 -19.28
CA TYR A 203 -21.27 -5.68 -20.06
C TYR A 203 -20.86 -5.60 -21.54
N ILE A 204 -19.60 -5.28 -21.85
CA ILE A 204 -19.16 -5.04 -23.24
C ILE A 204 -19.23 -6.33 -24.07
N ASP A 205 -18.63 -7.42 -23.59
CA ASP A 205 -18.61 -8.71 -24.30
C ASP A 205 -20.01 -9.30 -24.46
N ARG A 206 -20.93 -8.92 -23.56
CA ARG A 206 -22.36 -9.29 -23.58
C ARG A 206 -23.23 -8.30 -24.35
N LYS A 207 -22.63 -7.30 -24.99
CA LYS A 207 -23.28 -6.25 -25.79
C LYS A 207 -24.30 -5.39 -25.02
N LEU A 208 -24.14 -5.30 -23.69
CA LEU A 208 -24.92 -4.45 -22.79
C LEU A 208 -24.29 -3.04 -22.73
N TYR A 209 -24.33 -2.32 -23.85
CA TYR A 209 -23.50 -1.12 -24.04
C TYR A 209 -23.97 0.10 -23.23
N VAL A 210 -25.27 0.20 -22.93
CA VAL A 210 -25.78 1.31 -22.11
C VAL A 210 -25.23 1.19 -20.69
N GLU A 211 -25.31 -0.01 -20.12
CA GLU A 211 -24.77 -0.36 -18.80
C GLU A 211 -23.25 -0.23 -18.78
N ALA A 212 -22.57 -0.67 -19.85
CA ALA A 212 -21.13 -0.52 -19.99
C ALA A 212 -20.70 0.95 -19.91
N ARG A 213 -21.37 1.88 -20.62
CA ARG A 213 -21.02 3.31 -20.58
C ARG A 213 -21.21 3.92 -19.20
N ILE A 214 -22.27 3.53 -18.49
CA ILE A 214 -22.50 4.00 -17.12
C ILE A 214 -21.35 3.54 -16.23
N ALA A 215 -21.00 2.25 -16.28
CA ALA A 215 -19.92 1.68 -15.48
C ALA A 215 -18.55 2.30 -15.82
N LEU A 216 -18.24 2.50 -17.10
CA LEU A 216 -17.00 3.14 -17.55
C LEU A 216 -16.87 4.59 -17.07
N ARG A 217 -17.96 5.36 -17.05
CA ARG A 217 -17.95 6.73 -16.47
C ARG A 217 -17.69 6.72 -14.97
N VAL A 218 -18.25 5.75 -14.24
CA VAL A 218 -17.98 5.57 -12.80
C VAL A 218 -16.51 5.22 -12.57
N LEU A 219 -15.94 4.32 -13.38
CA LEU A 219 -14.51 4.00 -13.34
C LEU A 219 -13.65 5.26 -13.52
N MET A 220 -13.92 6.06 -14.55
CA MET A 220 -13.17 7.30 -14.82
C MET A 220 -13.27 8.31 -13.67
N ALA A 221 -14.44 8.40 -13.02
CA ALA A 221 -14.62 9.30 -11.87
C ALA A 221 -13.85 8.83 -10.63
N ASN A 222 -13.76 7.52 -10.41
CA ASN A 222 -13.08 6.94 -9.26
C ASN A 222 -11.55 6.88 -9.44
N TYR A 223 -11.07 6.74 -10.68
CA TYR A 223 -9.65 6.55 -11.00
C TYR A 223 -9.16 7.50 -12.11
N PRO A 224 -9.31 8.83 -11.95
CA PRO A 224 -9.18 9.80 -13.05
C PRO A 224 -7.78 9.86 -13.70
N THR A 225 -6.74 9.48 -12.96
CA THR A 225 -5.35 9.50 -13.44
C THR A 225 -4.85 8.14 -13.93
N SER A 226 -5.72 7.12 -13.94
CA SER A 226 -5.29 5.76 -14.27
C SER A 226 -5.22 5.48 -15.77
N GLU A 227 -4.39 4.54 -16.16
CA GLU A 227 -4.33 4.06 -17.55
C GLU A 227 -5.69 3.53 -18.03
N ALA A 228 -6.38 2.79 -17.16
CA ALA A 228 -7.71 2.24 -17.45
C ALA A 228 -8.78 3.32 -17.62
N ALA A 229 -8.67 4.48 -16.96
CA ALA A 229 -9.54 5.62 -17.24
C ALA A 229 -9.29 6.19 -18.65
N GLY A 230 -8.04 6.15 -19.13
CA GLY A 230 -7.70 6.46 -20.52
C GLY A 230 -8.37 5.50 -21.52
N TRP A 231 -8.31 4.19 -21.26
CA TRP A 231 -9.02 3.19 -22.07
C TRP A 231 -10.54 3.40 -22.05
N ALA A 232 -11.10 3.64 -20.86
CA ALA A 232 -12.53 3.90 -20.69
C ALA A 232 -12.98 5.15 -21.47
N ALA A 233 -12.19 6.22 -21.46
CA ALA A 233 -12.48 7.44 -22.19
C ALA A 233 -12.63 7.22 -23.71
N GLN A 234 -11.90 6.27 -24.28
CA GLN A 234 -12.00 5.91 -25.70
C GLN A 234 -13.30 5.13 -26.02
N LEU A 235 -13.89 4.45 -25.04
CA LEU A 235 -15.07 3.58 -25.21
C LEU A 235 -16.41 4.23 -24.84
N VAL A 236 -16.40 5.26 -24.00
CA VAL A 236 -17.62 5.99 -23.60
C VAL A 236 -18.38 6.67 -24.76
N PRO A 237 -17.73 7.22 -25.80
CA PRO A 237 -18.44 7.84 -26.93
C PRO A 237 -19.43 6.91 -27.64
N LEU A 238 -20.50 7.48 -28.20
CA LEU A 238 -21.57 6.70 -28.82
C LEU A 238 -21.09 5.99 -30.09
N GLY A 239 -21.27 4.67 -30.15
CA GLY A 239 -20.86 3.86 -31.30
C GLY A 239 -19.45 3.27 -31.19
N ALA A 240 -18.65 3.64 -30.18
CA ALA A 240 -17.27 3.19 -30.03
C ALA A 240 -17.18 1.70 -29.65
N MET A 241 -18.10 1.22 -28.80
CA MET A 241 -18.17 -0.21 -28.42
C MET A 241 -18.93 -1.05 -29.45
N GLU A 242 -19.84 -0.43 -30.18
CA GLU A 242 -20.68 -1.07 -31.20
C GLU A 242 -19.95 -1.29 -32.53
N LYS A 243 -18.87 -0.53 -32.79
CA LYS A 243 -18.09 -0.53 -34.04
C LYS A 243 -16.59 -0.47 -33.73
N PRO A 244 -15.94 -1.61 -33.41
CA PRO A 244 -14.52 -1.64 -33.03
C PRO A 244 -13.55 -1.08 -34.10
N ASP A 245 -14.00 -0.98 -35.35
CA ASP A 245 -13.21 -0.54 -36.49
C ASP A 245 -13.02 1.00 -36.60
N ARG A 246 -13.57 1.78 -35.65
CA ARG A 246 -13.45 3.25 -35.62
C ARG A 246 -12.35 3.83 -34.70
N GLY A 247 -11.34 3.04 -34.35
CA GLY A 247 -10.11 3.60 -33.76
C GLY A 247 -9.39 2.75 -32.70
N LEU A 248 -9.85 1.53 -32.41
CA LEU A 248 -9.28 0.71 -31.33
C LEU A 248 -8.43 -0.49 -31.82
N GLN A 249 -8.18 -0.62 -33.12
CA GLN A 249 -7.57 -1.82 -33.69
C GLN A 249 -6.05 -1.98 -33.51
N LYS A 250 -5.34 -1.11 -32.78
CA LYS A 250 -3.87 -1.24 -32.67
C LYS A 250 -3.33 -1.93 -31.42
N GLU A 251 -4.14 -2.23 -30.41
CA GLU A 251 -3.66 -2.91 -29.19
C GLU A 251 -4.47 -4.15 -28.78
N TRP A 252 -5.45 -4.56 -29.59
CA TRP A 252 -6.35 -5.68 -29.26
C TRP A 252 -5.95 -7.00 -29.92
N SER A 253 -4.86 -7.01 -30.68
CA SER A 253 -4.18 -8.20 -31.16
C SER A 253 -2.82 -8.28 -30.47
N ASP A 254 -2.76 -9.11 -29.42
CA ASP A 254 -1.59 -9.70 -28.75
C ASP A 254 -1.58 -9.48 -27.23
N ASN A 255 -2.37 -10.33 -26.53
CA ASN A 255 -2.00 -11.10 -25.32
C ASN A 255 -3.19 -11.94 -24.84
#